data_AF-A0A957QXR1-F1
#
_entry.id   AF-A0A957QXR1-F1
#
_cell.length_a   1.000
_cell.length_b   1.000
_cell.length_c   1.000
_cell.angle_alpha   90.00
_cell.angle_beta   90.00
_cell.angle_gamma   90.00
#
_symmetry.space_group_name_H-M   'P 1'
#
loop_
_entity.id
_entity.type
_entity.pdbx_description
1 polymer ?
#
loop_
_entity_poly.entity_id
_entity_poly.type
_entity_poly.pdbx_seq_one_letter_code
_entity_poly.pdbx_strand_id
1 'polypeptide(L)' 'MSDDTSLTLQQVAERLKVSQNGVQILIDRGDLPNAYRQGGEWRIPAGDLEAWEA' A
#
# COMPACT_ATOMS: atom_id res chain seq x y z
N MET A 1 -13.01 15.45 6.03
CA MET A 1 -13.36 14.75 4.78
C MET A 1 -12.09 14.10 4.31
N SER A 2 -12.19 12.79 4.08
CA SER A 2 -11.18 11.77 3.79
C SER A 2 -9.79 12.28 3.39
N ASP A 3 -8.85 12.12 4.32
CA ASP A 3 -7.42 12.24 4.09
C ASP A 3 -7.02 11.34 2.93
N ASP A 4 -6.67 11.94 1.79
CA ASP A 4 -6.07 11.29 0.62
C ASP A 4 -4.61 10.89 0.94
N THR A 5 -4.46 10.15 2.04
CA THR A 5 -3.17 9.89 2.67
C THR A 5 -2.66 8.55 2.20
N SER A 6 -1.92 8.61 1.09
CA SER A 6 -1.13 7.49 0.60
C SER A 6 -0.13 7.01 1.66
N LEU A 7 -0.21 5.72 1.97
CA LEU A 7 0.62 5.03 2.95
C LEU A 7 1.93 4.58 2.32
N THR A 8 3.01 4.57 3.09
CA THR A 8 4.28 3.97 2.65
C THR A 8 4.25 2.45 2.82
N LEU A 9 5.19 1.74 2.17
CA LEU A 9 5.37 0.29 2.39
C LEU A 9 5.48 -0.08 3.86
N GLN A 10 6.14 0.76 4.66
CA GLN A 10 6.30 0.51 6.09
C GLN A 10 4.95 0.54 6.81
N GLN A 11 4.14 1.57 6.57
CA GLN A 11 2.84 1.69 7.22
C GLN A 11 1.89 0.57 6.80
N VAL A 12 1.89 0.21 5.51
CA VAL A 12 1.09 -0.91 5.01
C VAL A 12 1.58 -2.24 5.61
N ALA A 13 2.90 -2.44 5.70
CA ALA A 13 3.49 -3.63 6.30
C ALA A 13 3.08 -3.79 7.77
N GLU A 14 3.15 -2.71 8.55
CA GLU A 14 2.72 -2.72 9.96
C GLU A 14 1.22 -3.00 10.11
N ARG A 15 0.39 -2.40 9.25
CA ARG A 15 -1.06 -2.58 9.27
C ARG A 15 -1.48 -4.01 8.90
N LEU A 16 -0.90 -4.55 7.84
CA LEU A 16 -1.15 -5.91 7.37
C LEU A 16 -0.38 -6.98 8.18
N LYS A 17 0.50 -6.56 9.10
CA LYS A 17 1.41 -7.43 9.87
C LYS A 17 2.28 -8.32 8.97
N VAL A 18 2.68 -7.79 7.82
CA VAL A 18 3.59 -8.43 6.86
C VAL A 18 4.92 -7.69 6.81
N SER A 19 5.90 -8.23 6.09
CA SER A 19 7.14 -7.50 5.80
C SER A 19 6.94 -6.51 4.65
N GLN A 20 7.81 -5.50 4.55
CA GLN A 20 7.82 -4.59 3.38
C GLN A 20 7.96 -5.36 2.05
N ASN A 21 8.70 -6.47 2.05
CA ASN A 21 8.80 -7.35 0.89
C ASN A 21 7.47 -8.05 0.58
N GLY A 22 6.70 -8.43 1.60
CA GLY A 22 5.33 -8.93 1.43
C GLY A 22 4.42 -7.90 0.78
N VAL A 23 4.53 -6.63 1.17
CA VAL A 23 3.77 -5.54 0.51
C VAL A 23 4.22 -5.36 -0.94
N GLN A 24 5.52 -5.43 -1.23
CA GLN A 24 6.02 -5.39 -2.61
C GLN A 24 5.43 -6.53 -3.45
N ILE A 25 5.36 -7.75 -2.91
CA ILE A 25 4.76 -8.89 -3.59
C ILE A 25 3.28 -8.64 -3.88
N LEU A 26 2.53 -8.00 -2.98
CA LEU A 26 1.13 -7.63 -3.23
C LEU A 26 0.99 -6.64 -4.39
N ILE A 27 1.89 -5.65 -4.46
CA ILE A 27 1.95 -4.69 -5.57
C ILE A 27 2.27 -5.44 -6.88
N ASP A 28 3.29 -6.31 -6.86
CA ASP A 28 3.74 -7.07 -8.04
C ASP A 28 2.67 -8.08 -8.52
N ARG A 29 1.86 -8.61 -7.60
CA ARG A 29 0.73 -9.49 -7.91
C ARG A 29 -0.50 -8.73 -8.45
N GLY A 30 -0.52 -7.40 -8.31
CA GLY A 30 -1.61 -6.54 -8.76
C GLY A 30 -2.77 -6.42 -7.77
N ASP A 31 -2.57 -6.82 -6.50
CA ASP A 31 -3.56 -6.65 -5.42
C ASP A 31 -3.74 -5.19 -5.01
N LEU A 32 -2.70 -4.39 -5.20
CA LEU A 32 -2.68 -2.96 -4.92
C LEU A 32 -2.50 -2.20 -6.25
N PRO A 33 -3.53 -2.20 -7.13
CA PRO A 33 -3.43 -1.64 -8.48
C PRO A 33 -3.22 -0.13 -8.50
N ASN A 34 -3.56 0.58 -7.42
CA ASN A 34 -3.35 2.01 -7.30
C ASN A 34 -2.04 2.37 -6.60
N ALA A 35 -1.19 1.40 -6.26
CA ALA A 35 0.14 1.67 -5.72
C ALA A 35 1.04 2.35 -6.78
N TYR A 36 1.70 3.44 -6.38
CA TYR A 36 2.58 4.22 -7.25
C TYR A 36 3.89 4.55 -6.57
N ARG A 37 4.91 4.92 -7.35
CA ARG A 37 6.20 5.38 -6.82
C ARG A 37 6.27 6.91 -6.82
N GLN A 38 6.61 7.49 -5.68
CA GLN A 38 6.82 8.93 -5.51
C GLN A 38 8.18 9.15 -4.84
N GLY A 39 9.08 9.86 -5.52
CA GLY A 39 10.40 10.20 -4.96
C GLY A 39 11.31 9.00 -4.67
N GLY A 40 11.05 7.84 -5.28
CA GLY A 40 11.81 6.60 -5.03
C GLY A 40 11.19 5.67 -3.99
N GLU A 41 10.10 6.10 -3.34
CA GLU A 41 9.35 5.28 -2.39
C GLU A 41 8.01 4.86 -2.96
N TRP A 42 7.54 3.67 -2.58
CA TRP A 42 6.19 3.20 -2.92
C TRP A 42 5.15 3.83 -1.98
N ARG A 43 4.08 4.30 -2.60
CA ARG A 43 2.92 4.95 -2.01
C ARG A 43 1.68 4.15 -2.39
N ILE A 44 0.91 3.74 -1.40
CA ILE A 44 -0.29 2.94 -1.55
C ILE A 44 -1.47 3.77 -1.04
N PRO A 45 -2.43 4.15 -1.90
CA PRO A 45 -3.62 4.86 -1.45
C PRO A 45 -4.36 4.08 -0.37
N ALA A 46 -4.81 4.76 0.69
CA ALA A 46 -5.55 4.11 1.76
C ALA A 46 -6.80 3.38 1.23
N GLY A 47 -7.49 3.96 0.24
CA GLY A 47 -8.66 3.32 -0.37
C GLY A 47 -8.34 2.02 -1.12
N ASP A 48 -7.12 1.87 -1.66
CA ASP A 48 -6.67 0.63 -2.29
C ASP A 48 -6.43 -0.46 -1.24
N LEU A 49 -5.85 -0.06 -0.11
CA LEU A 49 -5.66 -0.95 1.03
C LEU A 49 -7.00 -1.36 1.66
N GLU A 50 -7.92 -0.42 1.85
CA GLU A 50 -9.27 -0.69 2.36
C GLU A 50 -10.06 -1.60 1.43
N ALA A 51 -9.91 -1.44 0.10
CA ALA A 51 -10.54 -2.32 -0.88
C ALA A 51 -9.96 -3.74 -0.86
N TRP A 52 -8.68 -3.90 -0.51
CA TRP A 52 -8.05 -5.21 -0.34
C TRP A 52 -8.41 -5.91 0.97
N GLU A 53 -8.62 -5.14 2.05
CA GLU A 53 -9.04 -5.66 3.36
C GLU A 53 -10.52 -6.11 3.39
N ALA A 54 -11.34 -5.64 2.44
CA ALA A 54 -12.79 -5.89 2.34
C ALA A 54 -13.13 -7.26 1.72
#